data_AF-A0A1I8IVY3-F1
#
_entry.id   AF-A0A1I8IVY3-F1
#
_cell.length_a   1.000
_cell.length_b   1.000
_cell.length_c   1.000
_cell.angle_alpha   90.00
_cell.angle_beta   90.00
_cell.angle_gamma   90.00
#
_symmetry.space_group_name_H-M   'P 1'
#
loop_
_entity.id
_entity.type
_entity.pdbx_description
1 polymer ?
#
loop_
_entity_poly.entity_id
_entity_poly.type
_entity_poly.pdbx_seq_one_letter_code
_entity_poly.pdbx_strand_id
1 'polypeptide(L)'
;MKLVVKSLLLVGFLLASVQASADFSQAKTGCYKHSMSLPALGVARVRVVELMSPAICYRFCKLRFFPLFGLRNGRICHCGQALLHNAREDAKYCQTPCVGQPSDSCGGPNYTMVYDISRVIVNGVKPWPPPLPNTKLLGCYKALKREPLLDTFDYKPYDLTKKYCLDSCFSKRFLYFGLLDGNICQCGQQIKKYQWAKNCNLPCSGKKSETCGGVRSIEVYEITK
;
A
#
# COMPACT_ATOMS: atom_id res chain seq x y z
N MET A 1 -76.85 -0.63 -8.11
CA MET A 1 -76.39 -0.83 -6.70
C MET A 1 -74.86 -0.80 -6.71
N LYS A 2 -74.19 0.29 -6.29
CA LYS A 2 -73.60 0.52 -4.94
C LYS A 2 -72.75 -0.70 -4.47
N LEU A 3 -71.45 -0.65 -4.09
CA LEU A 3 -70.64 0.37 -3.39
C LEU A 3 -69.11 0.00 -3.36
N VAL A 4 -68.22 0.98 -3.62
CA VAL A 4 -66.97 1.44 -2.90
C VAL A 4 -65.72 0.57 -2.60
N VAL A 5 -64.60 0.93 -3.29
CA VAL A 5 -63.19 1.31 -2.91
C VAL A 5 -62.53 0.93 -1.55
N LYS A 6 -61.30 0.34 -1.56
CA LYS A 6 -60.01 0.86 -0.99
C LYS A 6 -58.84 -0.16 -0.90
N SER A 7 -57.65 0.26 -1.40
CA SER A 7 -56.27 0.07 -0.85
C SER A 7 -55.66 -1.34 -0.72
N LEU A 8 -54.35 -1.61 -0.81
CA LEU A 8 -53.08 -1.00 -1.27
C LEU A 8 -51.98 -2.05 -0.93
N LEU A 9 -50.82 -2.01 -1.60
CA LEU A 9 -49.47 -2.51 -1.21
C LEU A 9 -48.83 -3.63 -2.06
N LEU A 10 -48.08 -3.16 -3.07
CA LEU A 10 -46.62 -3.30 -3.21
C LEU A 10 -45.95 -4.57 -2.65
N VAL A 11 -45.52 -5.45 -3.55
CA VAL A 11 -44.39 -6.37 -3.30
C VAL A 11 -43.38 -6.21 -4.44
N GLY A 12 -42.77 -5.01 -4.49
CA GLY A 12 -41.50 -4.81 -5.17
C GLY A 12 -40.38 -5.14 -4.20
N PHE A 13 -40.03 -6.43 -4.08
CA PHE A 13 -38.80 -6.79 -3.37
C PHE A 13 -37.60 -6.41 -4.24
N LEU A 14 -37.07 -5.24 -3.92
CA LEU A 14 -35.74 -4.78 -4.25
C LEU A 14 -34.73 -5.89 -3.95
N LEU A 15 -34.22 -6.55 -4.99
CA LEU A 15 -32.86 -7.08 -4.95
C LEU A 15 -31.91 -5.88 -5.03
N ALA A 16 -31.85 -5.09 -3.94
CA ALA A 16 -30.73 -4.20 -3.71
C ALA A 16 -29.53 -5.12 -3.46
N SER A 17 -28.78 -5.43 -4.51
CA SER A 17 -27.46 -6.00 -4.36
C SER A 17 -26.71 -5.12 -3.38
N VAL A 18 -26.33 -5.66 -2.22
CA VAL A 18 -25.44 -4.99 -1.27
C VAL A 18 -24.09 -4.86 -1.97
N GLN A 19 -23.95 -3.87 -2.84
CA GLN A 19 -22.68 -3.51 -3.42
C GLN A 19 -21.89 -2.86 -2.30
N ALA A 20 -20.81 -3.53 -1.88
CA ALA A 20 -19.87 -2.96 -0.93
C ALA A 20 -19.45 -1.56 -1.41
N SER A 21 -19.93 -0.51 -0.74
CA SER A 21 -19.62 0.87 -1.08
C SER A 21 -18.29 1.23 -0.43
N ALA A 22 -17.25 1.36 -1.25
CA ALA A 22 -16.01 1.97 -0.82
C ALA A 22 -16.15 3.49 -0.92
N ASP A 23 -15.94 4.20 0.18
CA ASP A 23 -15.91 5.66 0.23
C ASP A 23 -14.44 6.14 0.18
N PHE A 24 -14.16 6.95 -0.84
CA PHE A 24 -12.84 7.53 -1.11
C PHE A 24 -12.74 9.01 -0.73
N SER A 25 -13.83 9.62 -0.25
CA SER A 25 -13.91 11.07 0.02
C SER A 25 -12.79 11.53 0.96
N GLN A 26 -12.65 10.87 2.11
CA GLN A 26 -11.63 11.18 3.12
C GLN A 26 -10.22 10.73 2.71
N ALA A 27 -10.12 9.85 1.72
CA ALA A 27 -8.85 9.35 1.23
C ALA A 27 -8.15 10.30 0.26
N LYS A 28 -8.88 11.19 -0.41
CA LYS A 28 -8.30 12.18 -1.35
C LYS A 28 -7.32 13.09 -0.60
N THR A 29 -6.04 12.98 -0.90
CA THR A 29 -5.01 13.88 -0.34
C THR A 29 -4.88 15.17 -1.14
N GLY A 30 -5.11 15.09 -2.45
CA GLY A 30 -5.13 16.26 -3.34
C GLY A 30 -4.77 15.95 -4.79
N CYS A 31 -4.76 17.01 -5.60
CA CYS A 31 -4.22 17.02 -6.96
C CYS A 31 -2.75 17.41 -6.91
N TYR A 32 -1.88 16.68 -7.60
CA TYR A 32 -0.44 16.92 -7.59
C TYR A 32 0.10 16.95 -9.00
N LYS A 33 1.06 17.86 -9.27
CA LYS A 33 1.76 17.91 -10.55
C LYS A 33 2.51 16.60 -10.81
N HIS A 34 2.47 16.12 -12.05
CA HIS A 34 3.09 14.87 -12.45
C HIS A 34 3.76 15.02 -13.82
N SER A 35 5.06 14.71 -13.87
CA SER A 35 5.82 14.53 -15.11
C SER A 35 6.84 13.40 -14.96
N MET A 36 7.54 13.05 -16.04
CA MET A 36 8.65 12.08 -15.96
C MET A 36 9.78 12.56 -15.05
N SER A 37 10.07 13.86 -15.04
CA SER A 37 11.08 14.48 -14.17
C SER A 37 10.57 14.83 -12.77
N LEU A 38 9.25 14.90 -12.59
CA LEU A 38 8.61 15.24 -11.33
C LEU A 38 7.41 14.31 -11.06
N PRO A 39 7.64 13.03 -10.71
CA PRO A 39 6.55 12.14 -10.34
C PRO A 39 5.90 12.60 -9.03
N ALA A 40 4.57 12.60 -8.97
CA ALA A 40 3.84 12.94 -7.75
C ALA A 40 4.11 11.95 -6.61
N LEU A 41 4.13 10.66 -6.95
CA LEU A 41 4.42 9.55 -6.06
C LEU A 41 5.79 8.96 -6.39
N GLY A 42 6.47 8.38 -5.40
CA GLY A 42 7.62 7.52 -5.62
C GLY A 42 7.15 6.25 -6.32
N VAL A 43 6.96 6.34 -7.64
CA VAL A 43 6.23 5.34 -8.43
C VAL A 43 6.99 4.02 -8.35
N ALA A 44 6.43 3.08 -7.58
CA ALA A 44 6.98 1.74 -7.47
C ALA A 44 6.27 0.77 -8.41
N ARG A 45 5.00 1.04 -8.76
CA ARG A 45 4.19 0.27 -9.73
C ARG A 45 3.19 1.16 -10.47
N VAL A 46 3.00 0.86 -11.75
CA VAL A 46 2.00 1.49 -12.62
C VAL A 46 1.11 0.41 -13.21
N ARG A 47 -0.18 0.71 -13.40
CA ARG A 47 -1.12 -0.13 -14.11
C ARG A 47 -2.04 0.73 -14.97
N VAL A 48 -2.18 0.40 -16.23
CA VAL A 48 -3.18 0.99 -17.13
C VAL A 48 -4.31 -0.03 -17.27
N VAL A 49 -5.56 0.40 -17.08
CA VAL A 49 -6.73 -0.42 -17.42
C VAL A 49 -7.74 0.41 -18.19
N GLU A 50 -8.50 -0.23 -19.07
CA GLU A 50 -9.49 0.44 -19.92
C GLU A 50 -10.59 1.09 -19.08
N LEU A 51 -11.13 0.36 -18.11
CA LEU A 51 -12.18 0.81 -17.21
C LEU A 51 -11.60 1.16 -15.83
N MET A 52 -10.80 2.22 -15.74
CA MET A 52 -10.21 2.64 -14.46
C MET A 52 -11.24 3.29 -13.53
N SER A 53 -11.12 3.01 -12.23
CA SER A 53 -11.87 3.68 -11.15
C SER A 53 -11.00 3.78 -9.89
N PRO A 54 -11.36 4.62 -8.90
CA PRO A 54 -10.67 4.65 -7.62
C PRO A 54 -10.63 3.28 -6.94
N ALA A 55 -11.72 2.52 -7.01
CA ALA A 55 -11.81 1.18 -6.42
C ALA A 55 -10.83 0.17 -7.05
N ILE A 56 -10.64 0.22 -8.38
CA ILE A 56 -9.70 -0.67 -9.08
C ILE A 56 -8.26 -0.34 -8.69
N CYS A 57 -7.89 0.94 -8.68
CA CYS A 57 -6.53 1.35 -8.33
C CYS A 57 -6.24 1.10 -6.84
N TYR A 58 -7.19 1.42 -5.95
CA TYR A 58 -7.14 1.09 -4.53
C TYR A 58 -6.86 -0.39 -4.30
N ARG A 59 -7.64 -1.30 -4.90
CA ARG A 59 -7.43 -2.76 -4.75
C ARG A 59 -6.06 -3.17 -5.26
N PHE A 60 -5.64 -2.64 -6.41
CA PHE A 60 -4.34 -2.97 -7.00
C PHE A 60 -3.16 -2.58 -6.10
N CYS A 61 -3.19 -1.37 -5.53
CA CYS A 61 -2.14 -0.84 -4.68
C CYS A 61 -2.19 -1.42 -3.26
N LYS A 62 -3.39 -1.58 -2.67
CA LYS A 62 -3.61 -2.20 -1.36
C LYS A 62 -3.06 -3.64 -1.33
N LEU A 63 -3.39 -4.46 -2.33
CA LEU A 63 -2.89 -5.85 -2.41
C LEU A 63 -1.36 -5.93 -2.57
N ARG A 64 -0.69 -4.82 -2.86
CA ARG A 64 0.76 -4.70 -2.98
C ARG A 64 1.36 -3.82 -1.88
N PHE A 65 0.57 -3.49 -0.87
CA PHE A 65 0.99 -2.82 0.36
C PHE A 65 1.59 -1.44 0.13
N PHE A 66 1.13 -0.75 -0.90
CA PHE A 66 1.44 0.66 -1.07
C PHE A 66 0.49 1.50 -0.20
N PRO A 67 0.99 2.45 0.59
CA PRO A 67 0.16 3.33 1.40
C PRO A 67 -0.59 4.37 0.55
N LEU A 68 -0.07 4.69 -0.64
CA LEU A 68 -0.66 5.68 -1.53
C LEU A 68 -0.97 5.08 -2.90
N PHE A 69 -2.07 5.54 -3.48
CA PHE A 69 -2.35 5.36 -4.90
C PHE A 69 -2.68 6.67 -5.57
N GLY A 70 -2.48 6.74 -6.88
CA GLY A 70 -2.73 7.91 -7.70
C GLY A 70 -3.43 7.54 -9.00
N LEU A 71 -4.37 8.38 -9.42
CA LEU A 71 -5.07 8.25 -10.69
C LEU A 71 -4.63 9.37 -11.62
N ARG A 72 -4.28 9.04 -12.87
CA ARG A 72 -3.83 9.98 -13.89
C ARG A 72 -4.52 9.72 -15.22
N ASN A 73 -4.89 10.81 -15.89
CA ASN A 73 -5.41 10.83 -17.26
C ASN A 73 -6.55 9.80 -17.51
N GLY A 74 -7.45 9.62 -16.54
CA GLY A 74 -8.63 8.77 -16.69
C GLY A 74 -8.40 7.25 -16.65
N ARG A 75 -7.18 6.77 -16.89
CA ARG A 75 -6.88 5.33 -17.12
C ARG A 75 -5.66 4.78 -16.36
N ILE A 76 -4.81 5.65 -15.83
CA ILE A 76 -3.50 5.26 -15.30
C ILE A 76 -3.59 5.24 -13.77
N CYS A 77 -3.23 4.10 -13.19
CA CYS A 77 -3.08 3.89 -11.76
C CYS A 77 -1.60 3.86 -11.40
N HIS A 78 -1.22 4.61 -10.39
CA HIS A 78 0.12 4.65 -9.81
C HIS A 78 0.04 4.20 -8.35
N CYS A 79 0.98 3.37 -7.91
CA CYS A 79 1.16 3.08 -6.49
C CYS A 79 2.48 3.69 -6.01
N GLY A 80 2.48 4.26 -4.80
CA GLY A 80 3.64 4.94 -4.25
C GLY A 80 3.82 4.68 -2.76
N GLN A 81 5.08 4.67 -2.32
CA GLN A 81 5.43 4.61 -0.90
C GLN A 81 5.30 5.97 -0.21
N ALA A 82 5.54 7.05 -0.94
CA ALA A 82 5.47 8.42 -0.44
C ALA A 82 5.14 9.39 -1.58
N LEU A 83 4.67 10.58 -1.21
CA LEU A 83 4.73 11.76 -2.06
C LEU A 83 6.19 12.18 -2.19
N LEU A 84 6.69 12.37 -3.41
CA LEU A 84 8.09 12.79 -3.61
C LEU A 84 8.27 14.29 -3.39
N HIS A 85 7.24 15.07 -3.71
CA HIS A 85 7.28 16.51 -3.71
C HIS A 85 5.97 17.05 -3.17
N ASN A 86 6.00 18.14 -2.42
CA ASN A 86 4.80 18.84 -2.00
C ASN A 86 4.25 19.76 -3.11
N ALA A 87 4.22 19.27 -4.36
CA ALA A 87 3.73 19.98 -5.53
C ALA A 87 2.20 19.83 -5.68
N ARG A 88 1.48 20.16 -4.60
CA ARG A 88 0.02 20.15 -4.58
C ARG A 88 -0.51 21.32 -5.40
N GLU A 89 -1.54 21.04 -6.18
CA GLU A 89 -2.17 21.97 -7.11
C GLU A 89 -3.68 22.05 -6.88
N ASP A 90 -4.32 23.00 -7.55
CA ASP A 90 -5.78 23.16 -7.53
C ASP A 90 -6.49 21.91 -8.06
N ALA A 91 -7.60 21.55 -7.43
CA ALA A 91 -8.41 20.39 -7.82
C ALA A 91 -8.92 20.48 -9.27
N LYS A 92 -9.07 21.67 -9.85
CA LYS A 92 -9.49 21.87 -11.26
C LYS A 92 -8.58 21.19 -12.28
N TYR A 93 -7.30 20.99 -11.95
CA TYR A 93 -6.35 20.31 -12.82
C TYR A 93 -6.50 18.79 -12.81
N CYS A 94 -7.18 18.26 -11.80
CA CYS A 94 -7.53 16.86 -11.68
C CYS A 94 -9.04 16.69 -11.88
N GLN A 95 -9.58 17.05 -13.04
CA GLN A 95 -11.01 16.87 -13.35
C GLN A 95 -11.25 15.88 -14.50
N THR A 96 -10.21 15.21 -15.01
CA THR A 96 -10.39 14.15 -16.01
C THR A 96 -11.19 13.02 -15.38
N PRO A 97 -12.37 12.65 -15.92
CA PRO A 97 -13.20 11.61 -15.34
C PRO A 97 -12.53 10.24 -15.45
N CYS A 98 -12.80 9.38 -14.49
CA CYS A 98 -12.41 7.98 -14.55
C CYS A 98 -13.21 7.24 -15.62
N VAL A 99 -12.56 6.51 -16.53
CA VAL A 99 -13.27 5.84 -17.64
C VAL A 99 -14.25 4.78 -17.16
N GLY A 100 -13.91 4.03 -16.11
CA GLY A 100 -14.77 3.02 -15.51
C GLY A 100 -15.77 3.54 -14.47
N GLN A 101 -15.65 4.81 -14.05
CA GLN A 101 -16.56 5.45 -13.08
C GLN A 101 -16.59 6.97 -13.31
N PRO A 102 -17.32 7.45 -14.33
CA PRO A 102 -17.22 8.85 -14.79
C PRO A 102 -17.61 9.91 -13.76
N SER A 103 -18.32 9.53 -12.68
CA SER A 103 -18.63 10.41 -11.55
C SER A 103 -17.41 10.77 -10.69
N ASP A 104 -16.31 10.04 -10.82
CA ASP A 104 -15.08 10.27 -10.08
C ASP A 104 -13.98 10.92 -10.93
N SER A 105 -13.12 11.68 -10.27
CA SER A 105 -11.92 12.25 -10.87
C SER A 105 -10.74 11.29 -10.85
N CYS A 106 -10.12 11.13 -12.02
CA CYS A 106 -8.91 10.37 -12.30
C CYS A 106 -7.74 11.25 -12.76
N GLY A 107 -7.57 12.41 -12.12
CA GLY A 107 -6.41 13.28 -12.35
C GLY A 107 -6.53 14.12 -13.62
N GLY A 108 -5.40 14.34 -14.30
CA GLY A 108 -5.27 15.07 -15.55
C GLY A 108 -4.06 14.61 -16.36
N PRO A 109 -3.79 15.18 -17.54
CA PRO A 109 -2.65 14.77 -18.37
C PRO A 109 -1.30 14.90 -17.64
N ASN A 110 -1.11 16.01 -16.91
CA ASN A 110 0.10 16.34 -16.15
C ASN A 110 -0.16 16.39 -14.64
N TYR A 111 -1.24 15.77 -14.17
CA TYR A 111 -1.66 15.86 -12.77
C TYR A 111 -2.19 14.51 -12.27
N THR A 112 -1.81 14.12 -11.06
CA THR A 112 -2.27 12.90 -10.41
C THR A 112 -3.18 13.27 -9.25
N MET A 113 -4.40 12.71 -9.23
CA MET A 113 -5.22 12.71 -8.02
C MET A 113 -4.71 11.63 -7.09
N VAL A 114 -4.19 12.00 -5.91
CA VAL A 114 -3.57 11.08 -4.95
C VAL A 114 -4.52 10.76 -3.80
N TYR A 115 -4.48 9.52 -3.35
CA TYR A 115 -5.29 8.96 -2.28
C TYR A 115 -4.42 8.24 -1.25
N ASP A 116 -4.76 8.41 0.02
CA ASP A 116 -4.21 7.68 1.16
C ASP A 116 -5.06 6.45 1.47
N ILE A 117 -4.50 5.26 1.28
CA ILE A 117 -5.19 3.98 1.46
C ILE A 117 -5.69 3.79 2.89
N SER A 118 -4.99 4.34 3.90
CA SER A 118 -5.36 4.23 5.31
C SER A 118 -6.66 4.97 5.66
N ARG A 119 -7.09 5.89 4.79
CA ARG A 119 -8.30 6.72 4.97
C ARG A 119 -9.49 6.23 4.16
N VAL A 120 -9.34 5.16 3.36
CA VAL A 120 -10.44 4.57 2.61
C VAL A 120 -11.36 3.81 3.56
N ILE A 121 -12.65 4.11 3.51
CA ILE A 121 -13.68 3.44 4.32
C ILE A 121 -14.39 2.42 3.43
N VAL A 122 -14.44 1.17 3.87
CA VAL A 122 -15.18 0.09 3.18
C VAL A 122 -16.19 -0.45 4.18
N ASN A 123 -17.48 -0.37 3.85
CA ASN A 123 -18.55 -0.83 4.74
C ASN A 123 -18.44 -0.26 6.18
N GLY A 124 -18.10 1.03 6.30
CA GLY A 124 -17.98 1.72 7.59
C GLY A 124 -16.71 1.43 8.40
N VAL A 125 -15.79 0.59 7.90
CA VAL A 125 -14.51 0.31 8.58
C VAL A 125 -13.31 0.79 7.76
N LYS A 126 -12.16 1.03 8.43
CA LYS A 126 -10.86 1.31 7.80
C LYS A 126 -10.07 0.00 7.68
N PRO A 127 -10.01 -0.64 6.50
CA PRO A 127 -9.42 -1.97 6.36
C PRO A 127 -7.90 -1.93 6.14
N TRP A 128 -7.25 -0.79 6.39
CA TRP A 128 -5.82 -0.58 6.20
C TRP A 128 -5.23 0.26 7.35
N PRO A 129 -4.02 -0.05 7.86
CA PRO A 129 -3.17 -1.18 7.49
C PRO A 129 -3.86 -2.53 7.76
N PRO A 130 -3.54 -3.60 7.00
CA PRO A 130 -4.06 -4.91 7.34
C PRO A 130 -3.51 -5.26 8.73
N PRO A 131 -4.21 -6.10 9.52
CA PRO A 131 -3.60 -6.66 10.72
C PRO A 131 -2.23 -7.22 10.35
N LEU A 132 -1.20 -6.71 11.01
CA LEU A 132 0.14 -7.22 10.79
C LEU A 132 0.15 -8.69 11.21
N PRO A 133 0.77 -9.59 10.43
CA PRO A 133 1.03 -10.92 10.93
C PRO A 133 1.88 -10.82 12.20
N ASN A 134 1.71 -11.79 13.09
CA ASN A 134 2.61 -11.91 14.23
C ASN A 134 4.03 -12.21 13.72
N THR A 135 5.02 -11.86 14.52
CA THR A 135 6.42 -12.13 14.18
C THR A 135 7.13 -12.75 15.36
N LYS A 136 8.06 -13.65 15.04
CA LYS A 136 8.94 -14.28 16.03
C LYS A 136 10.38 -13.93 15.67
N LEU A 137 11.08 -13.25 16.56
CA LEU A 137 12.52 -13.02 16.41
C LEU A 137 13.23 -14.39 16.49
N LEU A 138 13.96 -14.75 15.45
CA LEU A 138 14.74 -15.98 15.41
C LEU A 138 16.17 -15.76 15.90
N GLY A 139 16.73 -14.58 15.63
CA GLY A 139 18.01 -14.19 16.20
C GLY A 139 18.79 -13.17 15.39
N CYS A 140 20.04 -12.99 15.83
CA CYS A 140 21.03 -12.13 15.21
C CYS A 140 22.10 -12.97 14.52
N TYR A 141 22.34 -12.71 13.23
CA TYR A 141 23.24 -13.50 12.40
C TYR A 141 24.24 -12.61 11.67
N LYS A 142 25.39 -13.16 11.28
CA LYS A 142 26.35 -12.46 10.42
C LYS A 142 25.79 -12.36 9.00
N ALA A 143 25.88 -11.19 8.40
CA ALA A 143 25.58 -10.96 6.99
C ALA A 143 26.86 -11.07 6.16
N LEU A 144 26.99 -12.15 5.38
CA LEU A 144 28.17 -12.43 4.57
C LEU A 144 28.03 -11.78 3.18
N LYS A 145 29.03 -11.00 2.76
CA LYS A 145 28.99 -10.21 1.51
C LYS A 145 28.67 -11.00 0.24
N ARG A 146 28.95 -12.31 0.20
CA ARG A 146 28.77 -13.18 -0.97
C ARG A 146 27.64 -14.19 -0.81
N GLU A 147 27.03 -14.27 0.36
CA GLU A 147 26.00 -15.25 0.70
C GLU A 147 24.90 -14.54 1.50
N PRO A 148 23.90 -13.95 0.82
CA PRO A 148 22.76 -13.37 1.51
C PRO A 148 22.06 -14.47 2.31
N LEU A 149 21.81 -14.19 3.59
CA LEU A 149 21.28 -15.16 4.53
C LEU A 149 19.86 -15.60 4.16
N LEU A 150 19.05 -14.65 3.70
CA LEU A 150 17.75 -14.92 3.11
C LEU A 150 17.89 -14.98 1.58
N ASP A 151 17.11 -15.84 0.95
CA ASP A 151 17.35 -16.30 -0.42
C ASP A 151 16.82 -15.40 -1.55
N THR A 152 16.32 -14.20 -1.25
CA THR A 152 15.61 -13.39 -2.25
C THR A 152 16.19 -11.99 -2.46
N PHE A 153 15.49 -10.94 -2.02
CA PHE A 153 15.74 -9.55 -2.39
C PHE A 153 15.96 -8.64 -1.18
N ASP A 154 16.80 -7.64 -1.40
CA ASP A 154 17.07 -6.55 -0.46
C ASP A 154 16.36 -5.27 -0.92
N TYR A 155 15.84 -4.50 0.04
CA TYR A 155 15.27 -3.18 -0.13
C TYR A 155 16.03 -2.20 0.76
N LYS A 156 16.36 -1.02 0.25
CA LYS A 156 17.00 0.04 1.03
C LYS A 156 16.12 1.29 1.08
N PRO A 157 15.01 1.27 1.85
CA PRO A 157 14.16 2.45 2.01
C PRO A 157 14.92 3.56 2.76
N TYR A 158 14.58 4.83 2.50
CA TYR A 158 15.15 5.96 3.23
C TYR A 158 14.84 5.86 4.74
N ASP A 159 13.59 5.56 5.09
CA ASP A 159 13.08 5.46 6.45
C ASP A 159 12.67 4.02 6.80
N LEU A 160 13.65 3.12 6.98
CA LEU A 160 13.39 1.74 7.38
C LEU A 160 12.78 1.68 8.78
N THR A 161 11.77 0.83 8.95
CA THR A 161 11.22 0.39 10.25
C THR A 161 11.00 -1.12 10.20
N LYS A 162 10.87 -1.77 11.37
CA LYS A 162 10.50 -3.20 11.43
C LYS A 162 9.18 -3.45 10.69
N LYS A 163 8.20 -2.58 10.92
CA LYS A 163 6.88 -2.64 10.27
C LYS A 163 6.98 -2.54 8.75
N TYR A 164 7.76 -1.60 8.21
CA TYR A 164 7.93 -1.46 6.76
C TYR A 164 8.46 -2.74 6.13
N CYS A 165 9.46 -3.36 6.76
CA CYS A 165 10.03 -4.59 6.25
C CYS A 165 9.05 -5.76 6.34
N LEU A 166 8.36 -5.91 7.48
CA LEU A 166 7.30 -6.90 7.67
C LEU A 166 6.19 -6.76 6.63
N ASP A 167 5.63 -5.57 6.45
CA ASP A 167 4.60 -5.29 5.44
C ASP A 167 5.09 -5.66 4.04
N SER A 168 6.32 -5.26 3.70
CA SER A 168 6.90 -5.48 2.39
C SER A 168 7.11 -6.97 2.11
N CYS A 169 7.64 -7.74 3.07
CA CYS A 169 7.88 -9.16 2.91
C CYS A 169 6.58 -9.98 2.95
N PHE A 170 5.67 -9.64 3.87
CA PHE A 170 4.35 -10.27 3.95
C PHE A 170 3.51 -10.04 2.68
N SER A 171 3.59 -8.84 2.09
CA SER A 171 2.91 -8.53 0.83
C SER A 171 3.26 -9.45 -0.34
N LYS A 172 4.47 -10.00 -0.29
CA LYS A 172 5.04 -10.87 -1.31
C LYS A 172 4.95 -12.34 -0.90
N ARG A 173 4.28 -12.64 0.22
CA ARG A 173 4.11 -13.99 0.77
C ARG A 173 5.44 -14.66 1.12
N PHE A 174 6.39 -13.87 1.63
CA PHE A 174 7.61 -14.42 2.23
C PHE A 174 7.35 -14.94 3.64
N LEU A 175 8.11 -15.96 4.05
CA LEU A 175 8.06 -16.55 5.38
C LEU A 175 8.97 -15.82 6.39
N TYR A 176 10.01 -15.15 5.88
CA TYR A 176 10.99 -14.47 6.71
C TYR A 176 11.23 -13.05 6.23
N PHE A 177 11.54 -12.18 7.18
CA PHE A 177 12.16 -10.89 6.90
C PHE A 177 13.35 -10.67 7.81
N GLY A 178 14.29 -9.85 7.35
CA GLY A 178 15.49 -9.50 8.09
C GLY A 178 15.78 -8.01 8.00
N LEU A 179 16.32 -7.46 9.08
CA LEU A 179 16.74 -6.07 9.19
C LEU A 179 18.26 -6.04 9.28
N LEU A 180 18.89 -5.37 8.33
CA LEU A 180 20.34 -5.39 8.12
C LEU A 180 20.88 -3.95 8.08
N ASP A 181 22.01 -3.74 8.77
CA ASP A 181 22.81 -2.51 8.69
C ASP A 181 22.04 -1.20 8.98
N GLY A 182 20.94 -1.29 9.72
CA GLY A 182 20.09 -0.16 10.12
C GLY A 182 19.15 0.37 9.03
N ASN A 183 19.38 0.04 7.76
CA ASN A 183 18.64 0.63 6.63
C ASN A 183 18.33 -0.35 5.48
N ILE A 184 18.67 -1.62 5.61
CA ILE A 184 18.37 -2.66 4.63
C ILE A 184 17.29 -3.59 5.19
N CYS A 185 16.23 -3.79 4.40
CA CYS A 185 15.23 -4.82 4.61
C CYS A 185 15.51 -5.98 3.66
N GLN A 186 15.50 -7.20 4.16
CA GLN A 186 15.69 -8.39 3.35
C GLN A 186 14.51 -9.34 3.54
N CYS A 187 14.05 -10.01 2.47
CA CYS A 187 13.01 -11.03 2.57
C CYS A 187 13.56 -12.41 2.19
N GLY A 188 12.89 -13.48 2.63
CA GLY A 188 13.25 -14.85 2.23
C GLY A 188 12.14 -15.85 2.42
N GLN A 189 12.22 -16.95 1.67
CA GLN A 189 11.45 -18.16 1.92
C GLN A 189 12.16 -19.14 2.84
N GLN A 190 13.47 -18.98 3.02
CA GLN A 190 14.31 -19.88 3.80
C GLN A 190 15.51 -19.12 4.36
N ILE A 191 15.99 -19.61 5.50
CA ILE A 191 17.24 -19.15 6.12
C ILE A 191 18.34 -20.10 5.66
N LYS A 192 19.32 -19.58 4.92
CA LYS A 192 20.48 -20.35 4.47
C LYS A 192 21.45 -20.65 5.62
N LYS A 193 22.58 -21.27 5.31
CA LYS A 193 23.67 -21.51 6.27
C LYS A 193 24.04 -20.21 6.98
N TYR A 194 24.03 -20.24 8.30
CA TYR A 194 24.19 -19.04 9.13
C TYR A 194 25.36 -19.14 10.11
N GLN A 195 25.81 -17.98 10.57
CA GLN A 195 26.67 -17.84 11.73
C GLN A 195 26.02 -16.84 12.68
N TRP A 196 26.08 -17.11 13.98
CA TRP A 196 25.57 -16.20 14.99
C TRP A 196 26.37 -14.90 15.04
N ALA A 197 25.67 -13.81 15.33
CA ALA A 197 26.21 -12.51 15.64
C ALA A 197 25.62 -12.00 16.96
N LYS A 198 26.28 -11.02 17.58
CA LYS A 198 25.83 -10.39 18.83
C LYS A 198 25.54 -8.89 18.68
N ASN A 199 25.82 -8.33 17.51
CA ASN A 199 25.79 -6.89 17.25
C ASN A 199 24.55 -6.50 16.41
N CYS A 200 23.35 -6.95 16.77
CA CYS A 200 22.10 -6.49 16.13
C CYS A 200 21.46 -5.35 16.94
N ASN A 201 22.21 -4.26 17.09
CA ASN A 201 21.89 -3.14 17.96
C ASN A 201 21.85 -1.79 17.24
N LEU A 202 21.97 -1.75 15.91
CA LEU A 202 21.83 -0.50 15.17
C LEU A 202 20.37 -0.06 15.15
N PRO A 203 20.08 1.23 15.40
CA PRO A 203 18.74 1.76 15.31
C PRO A 203 18.28 1.78 13.84
N CYS A 204 16.99 1.55 13.61
CA CYS A 204 16.39 1.70 12.30
C CYS A 204 16.53 3.13 11.76
N SER A 205 16.69 3.31 10.44
CA SER A 205 16.81 4.65 9.84
C SER A 205 15.56 5.50 10.05
N GLY A 206 14.36 4.90 9.94
CA GLY A 206 13.06 5.57 10.08
C GLY A 206 12.44 5.54 11.49
N LYS A 207 12.97 4.75 12.43
CA LYS A 207 12.49 4.73 13.82
C LYS A 207 13.59 4.34 14.80
N LYS A 208 14.17 5.34 15.47
CA LYS A 208 15.35 5.16 16.35
C LYS A 208 15.09 4.34 17.61
N SER A 209 13.82 4.14 17.99
CA SER A 209 13.43 3.28 19.12
C SER A 209 13.37 1.78 18.78
N GLU A 210 13.61 1.38 17.52
CA GLU A 210 13.66 -0.01 17.08
C GLU A 210 15.06 -0.40 16.61
N THR A 211 15.44 -1.67 16.80
CA THR A 211 16.65 -2.28 16.23
C THR A 211 16.42 -2.74 14.80
N CYS A 212 17.42 -2.56 13.94
CA CYS A 212 17.41 -2.99 12.54
C CYS A 212 18.73 -3.68 12.15
N GLY A 213 19.09 -4.74 12.89
CA GLY A 213 20.34 -5.47 12.68
C GLY A 213 21.55 -4.68 13.17
N GLY A 214 22.70 -4.85 12.50
CA GLY A 214 23.89 -4.05 12.77
C GLY A 214 24.95 -4.14 11.69
N VAL A 215 26.15 -3.63 11.99
CA VAL A 215 27.25 -3.60 11.01
C VAL A 215 27.60 -5.02 10.59
N ARG A 216 27.25 -5.37 9.35
CA ARG A 216 27.39 -6.73 8.79
C ARG A 216 26.66 -7.81 9.63
N SER A 217 25.56 -7.45 10.26
CA SER A 217 24.70 -8.37 11.02
C SER A 217 23.23 -8.11 10.70
N ILE A 218 22.47 -9.20 10.63
CA ILE A 218 21.05 -9.19 10.27
C ILE A 218 20.24 -9.77 11.43
N GLU A 219 19.20 -9.04 11.81
CA GLU A 219 18.19 -9.49 12.76
C GLU A 219 17.04 -10.13 11.97
N VAL A 220 16.80 -11.44 12.15
CA VAL A 220 15.86 -12.21 11.31
C VAL A 220 14.63 -12.61 12.11
N TYR A 221 13.47 -12.46 11.47
CA TYR A 221 12.16 -12.76 12.02
C TYR A 221 11.41 -13.74 11.12
N GLU A 222 10.68 -14.66 11.74
CA GLU A 222 9.64 -15.47 11.11
C GLU A 222 8.33 -14.68 11.07
N ILE A 223 7.62 -14.76 9.94
CA ILE A 223 6.29 -14.19 9.75
C ILE A 223 5.26 -15.29 10.02
N THR A 224 4.57 -15.21 11.14
CA THR A 224 3.57 -16.21 11.54
C THR A 224 2.18 -15.79 11.07
N LYS A 225 1.37 -16.78 10.66
CA LYS A 225 -0.03 -16.56 10.26
C LYS A 225 -0.92 -16.32 11.46
#